data_AF-A0A4Q8QXN8-F1
#
_entry.id   AF-A0A4Q8QXN8-F1
#
_cell.length_a   1.000
_cell.length_b   1.000
_cell.length_c   1.000
_cell.angle_alpha   90.00
_cell.angle_beta   90.00
_cell.angle_gamma   90.00
#
_symmetry.space_group_name_H-M   'P 1'
#
loop_
_entity.id
_entity.type
_entity.pdbx_description
1 polymer ?
#
loop_
_entity_poly.entity_id
_entity_poly.type
_entity_poly.pdbx_seq_one_letter_code
_entity_poly.pdbx_strand_id
1 'polypeptide(L)' 'MKDRQPKPFGAMPEVGLVRKATLLQVLGISGPTLWRWIQSGRFPRADYRLGPRLPVWPAEEVRRWLADNGFAGEQV' A
#
# COMPACT_ATOMS: atom_id res chain seq x y z
N MET A 1 -15.69 -11.31 14.12
CA MET A 1 -14.83 -10.43 13.30
C MET A 1 -13.44 -11.04 13.37
N LYS A 2 -12.89 -11.54 12.25
CA LYS A 2 -11.61 -12.29 12.27
C LYS A 2 -10.46 -11.29 12.29
N ASP A 3 -9.64 -11.35 13.34
CA ASP A 3 -8.42 -10.55 13.48
C ASP A 3 -7.52 -10.78 12.26
N ARG A 4 -7.32 -9.74 11.47
CA ARG A 4 -6.42 -9.77 10.31
C ARG A 4 -5.14 -9.08 10.74
N GLN A 5 -4.17 -9.85 11.22
CA GLN A 5 -2.85 -9.29 11.51
C GLN A 5 -2.22 -8.80 10.19
N PRO A 6 -1.60 -7.60 10.19
CA PRO A 6 -0.88 -7.08 9.03
C PRO A 6 0.32 -7.98 8.73
N LYS A 7 0.54 -8.30 7.46
CA LYS A 7 1.68 -9.11 7.02
C LYS A 7 2.94 -8.22 7.01
N PRO A 8 4.10 -8.70 7.51
CA PRO A 8 5.33 -7.89 7.53
C PRO A 8 5.73 -7.44 6.13
N PHE A 9 6.17 -6.19 6.02
CA PHE A 9 6.52 -5.54 4.75
C PHE A 9 7.68 -6.22 4.01
N GLY A 10 8.49 -7.04 4.69
CA GLY A 10 9.63 -7.77 4.13
C GLY A 10 9.29 -8.77 3.02
N ALA A 11 8.00 -9.07 2.79
CA ALA A 11 7.54 -9.91 1.68
C ALA A 11 7.34 -9.16 0.35
N MET A 12 7.59 -7.84 0.29
CA MET A 12 7.54 -7.06 -0.96
C MET A 12 8.92 -6.98 -1.61
N PRO A 13 9.02 -7.12 -2.94
CA PRO A 13 10.30 -6.96 -3.64
C PRO A 13 10.81 -5.52 -3.48
N GLU A 14 12.13 -5.38 -3.41
CA GLU A 14 12.81 -4.10 -3.18
C GLU A 14 12.47 -3.05 -4.24
N VAL A 15 12.19 -3.54 -5.44
CA VAL A 15 11.68 -2.81 -6.61
C VAL A 15 10.43 -3.50 -7.18
N GLY A 16 9.53 -2.75 -7.80
CA GLY A 16 8.39 -3.32 -8.54
C GLY A 16 7.02 -2.69 -8.23
N LEU A 17 5.95 -3.40 -8.59
CA LEU A 17 4.58 -2.87 -8.56
C LEU A 17 3.72 -3.53 -7.49
N VAL A 18 3.20 -2.72 -6.57
CA VAL A 18 2.31 -3.10 -5.47
C VAL A 18 0.85 -2.92 -5.90
N ARG A 19 0.03 -3.95 -5.66
CA ARG A 19 -1.41 -3.90 -5.93
C ARG A 19 -2.17 -3.33 -4.75
N LYS A 20 -3.34 -2.74 -5.03
CA LYS A 20 -4.30 -2.29 -4.01
C LYS A 20 -4.54 -3.33 -2.90
N ALA A 21 -4.72 -4.60 -3.26
CA ALA A 21 -4.99 -5.66 -2.29
C ALA A 21 -3.88 -5.81 -1.24
N THR A 22 -2.61 -5.70 -1.65
CA THR A 22 -1.45 -5.71 -0.75
C THR A 22 -1.48 -4.49 0.17
N LEU A 23 -1.74 -3.30 -0.38
CA LEU A 23 -1.85 -2.07 0.41
C LEU A 23 -2.90 -2.18 1.50
N LEU A 24 -4.07 -2.75 1.22
CA LEU A 24 -5.14 -2.90 2.22
C LEU A 24 -4.74 -3.83 3.36
N GLN A 25 -4.01 -4.91 3.07
CA GLN A 25 -3.53 -5.84 4.09
C GLN A 25 -2.46 -5.21 4.97
N VAL A 26 -1.55 -4.48 4.34
CA VAL A 26 -0.42 -3.81 4.96
C VAL A 26 -0.85 -2.65 5.85
N LEU A 27 -1.75 -1.79 5.35
CA LEU A 27 -2.23 -0.61 6.05
C LEU A 27 -3.34 -0.94 7.08
N GLY A 28 -3.92 -2.15 7.02
CA GLY A 28 -5.04 -2.53 7.88
C GLY A 28 -6.31 -1.71 7.64
N ILE A 29 -6.49 -1.14 6.44
CA ILE A 29 -7.64 -0.29 6.10
C ILE A 29 -8.54 -0.90 5.02
N SER A 30 -9.75 -0.37 4.90
CA SER A 30 -10.69 -0.74 3.85
C SER A 30 -10.40 -0.04 2.52
N GLY A 31 -10.88 -0.63 1.43
CA GLY A 31 -10.78 -0.06 0.08
C GLY A 31 -11.32 1.37 -0.05
N PRO A 32 -12.50 1.70 0.52
CA PRO A 32 -13.01 3.07 0.53
C PRO A 32 -12.15 4.06 1.33
N THR A 33 -11.54 3.64 2.44
CA THR A 33 -10.63 4.50 3.21
C THR A 33 -9.37 4.82 2.41
N LEU A 34 -8.75 3.82 1.78
CA LEU A 34 -7.63 4.06 0.87
C LEU A 34 -8.03 5.02 -0.25
N TRP A 35 -9.22 4.87 -0.82
CA TRP A 35 -9.67 5.76 -1.88
C TRP A 35 -9.86 7.21 -1.40
N ARG A 36 -10.43 7.42 -0.21
CA ARG A 36 -10.52 8.76 0.40
C ARG A 36 -9.14 9.38 0.59
N TRP A 37 -8.15 8.61 1.05
CA TRP A 37 -6.78 9.12 1.21
C TRP A 37 -6.14 9.51 -0.12
N ILE A 38 -6.37 8.74 -1.18
CA ILE A 38 -5.87 9.08 -2.52
C ILE A 38 -6.53 10.36 -3.05
N GLN A 39 -7.85 10.49 -2.85
CA GLN A 39 -8.59 11.69 -3.27
C GLN A 39 -8.16 12.93 -2.47
N SER A 40 -7.87 12.78 -1.18
CA SER A 40 -7.42 13.87 -0.31
C SER A 40 -5.93 14.18 -0.45
N GLY A 41 -5.18 13.46 -1.29
CA GLY A 41 -3.72 13.58 -1.40
C GLY A 41 -2.94 13.07 -0.19
N ARG A 42 -3.59 12.38 0.74
CA ARG A 42 -2.94 11.79 1.91
C ARG A 42 -2.11 10.56 1.52
N PHE A 43 -2.53 9.79 0.52
CA PHE A 43 -1.80 8.62 0.01
C PHE A 43 -1.47 8.83 -1.48
N PRO A 44 -0.34 8.31 -1.98
CA PRO A 44 0.06 8.45 -3.37
C PRO A 44 -1.00 7.98 -4.37
N ARG A 45 -1.10 8.64 -5.52
CA ARG A 45 -1.94 8.17 -6.62
C ARG A 45 -1.25 6.99 -7.31
N ALA A 46 -2.06 6.12 -7.92
CA ALA A 46 -1.50 5.06 -8.75
C ALA A 46 -1.16 5.65 -10.11
N ASP A 47 0.13 5.82 -10.38
CA ASP A 47 0.61 6.30 -11.68
C ASP A 47 0.61 5.19 -12.74
N TYR A 48 0.60 3.94 -12.30
CA TYR A 48 0.71 2.77 -13.18
C TYR A 48 -0.56 1.91 -13.13
N ARG A 49 -0.85 1.22 -14.23
CA ARG A 49 -1.95 0.26 -14.33
C ARG A 49 -1.51 -1.00 -15.05
N LEU A 50 -1.94 -2.16 -14.55
CA LEU A 50 -1.80 -3.44 -15.23
C LEU A 50 -3.11 -3.77 -15.96
N GLY A 51 -3.22 -3.33 -17.20
CA GLY A 51 -4.47 -3.40 -17.96
C GLY A 51 -5.48 -2.33 -17.53
N PRO A 52 -6.74 -2.41 -17.98
CA PRO A 52 -7.66 -1.27 -17.96
C PRO A 52 -8.15 -0.87 -16.56
N ARG A 53 -8.17 -1.79 -15.59
CA ARG A 53 -8.83 -1.59 -14.28
C ARG A 53 -7.97 -1.90 -13.05
N LEU A 54 -6.70 -2.25 -13.23
CA LEU A 54 -5.85 -2.66 -12.11
C LEU A 54 -4.78 -1.60 -11.80
N PRO A 55 -5.06 -0.62 -10.94
CA PRO A 55 -4.06 0.34 -10.50
C PRO A 55 -2.99 -0.33 -9.66
N VAL A 56 -1.76 0.10 -9.86
CA VAL A 56 -0.57 -0.36 -9.15
C VAL A 56 0.34 0.82 -8.81
N TRP A 57 1.09 0.67 -7.72
CA TRP A 57 1.99 1.68 -7.18
C TRP A 57 3.43 1.15 -7.18
N PRO A 58 4.45 1.98 -7.45
CA PRO A 58 5.83 1.62 -7.19
C PRO A 58 6.02 1.24 -5.71
N ALA A 59 6.69 0.12 -5.45
CA ALA A 59 6.96 -0.34 -4.09
C ALA A 59 7.76 0.70 -3.30
N GLU A 60 8.66 1.41 -3.96
CA GLU A 60 9.55 2.43 -3.40
C GLU A 60 8.76 3.64 -2.91
N GLU A 61 7.78 4.10 -3.70
CA GLU A 61 6.92 5.22 -3.32
C GLU A 61 6.03 4.85 -2.12
N VAL A 62 5.46 3.64 -2.13
CA VAL A 62 4.68 3.12 -1.01
C VAL A 62 5.55 3.02 0.25
N ARG A 63 6.77 2.48 0.15
CA ARG A 63 7.71 2.36 1.29
C ARG A 63 8.11 3.71 1.85
N ARG A 64 8.40 4.70 1.01
CA ARG A 64 8.67 6.08 1.43
C ARG A 64 7.49 6.66 2.20
N TRP A 65 6.29 6.54 1.64
CA TRP A 65 5.08 7.04 2.29
C TRP A 65 4.84 6.39 3.66
N LEU A 66 5.04 5.08 3.76
CA LEU A 66 4.91 4.33 5.01
C LEU A 66 5.90 4.83 6.06
N ALA A 67 7.17 5.00 5.70
CA ALA A 67 8.20 5.53 6.57
C ALA A 67 7.85 6.95 7.06
N ASP A 68 7.44 7.84 6.16
CA ASP A 68 7.08 9.23 6.47
C ASP A 68 5.85 9.32 7.40
N ASN A 69 4.97 8.32 7.37
CA ASN A 69 3.74 8.26 8.18
C ASN A 69 3.87 7.35 9.42
N GLY A 70 5.09 6.95 9.80
CA GLY A 70 5.36 6.21 11.03
C GLY A 70 5.00 4.72 10.98
N PHE A 71 4.78 4.15 9.79
CA PHE A 71 4.66 2.71 9.61
C PHE A 71 6.08 2.11 9.53
N ALA A 72 6.70 1.91 10.70
CA ALA A 72 7.98 1.22 10.79
C ALA A 72 7.79 -0.26 10.42
N GLY A 73 8.35 -0.66 9.29
CA GLY A 73 8.41 -2.06 8.90
C GLY A 73 9.49 -2.77 9.70
N GLU A 74 9.10 -3.54 10.72
CA GLU A 74 9.98 -4.56 11.31
C GLU A 74 10.42 -5.50 10.17
N GLN A 75 11.69 -5.41 9.79
CA GLN A 75 12.33 -6.37 8.90
C GLN A 75 12.57 -7.62 9.74
N VAL A 76 11.73 -8.64 9.55
CA VAL A 76 11.96 -10.01 10.03
C VAL A 76 12.29 -10.92 8.87
#